data_AF-B9DKK5-F1
#
_entry.id   AF-B9DKK5-F1
#
_cell.length_a   1.000
_cell.length_b   1.000
_cell.length_c   1.000
_cell.angle_alpha   90.00
_cell.angle_beta   90.00
_cell.angle_gamma   90.00
#
_symmetry.space_group_name_H-M   'P 1'
#
loop_
_entity.id
_entity.type
_entity.pdbx_description
1 polymer ?
#
loop_
_entity_poly.entity_id
_entity_poly.type
_entity_poly.pdbx_seq_one_letter_code
_entity_poly.pdbx_strand_id
1 'polypeptide(L)'
;MRLDMVAEAAVEYGYDYFGSALTLSPKKNAQLINELGAEVQKLYDVNYLPSDFKKNKGYERSLEMCRDYNIYRQCYCGCVFAAQVQGIDFKEVNQAAKAFLDTVETK
;
A
#
# COMPACT_ATOMS: atom_id res chain seq x y z
N MET A 1 -7.58 8.97 -11.60
CA MET A 1 -7.29 8.73 -10.16
C MET A 1 -7.08 7.22 -9.96
N ARG A 2 -6.33 6.74 -8.95
CA ARG A 2 -6.13 5.27 -8.77
C ARG A 2 -7.42 4.48 -8.56
N LEU A 3 -8.40 5.05 -7.84
CA LEU A 3 -9.73 4.43 -7.66
C LEU A 3 -10.47 4.23 -8.99
N ASP A 4 -10.31 5.18 -9.92
CA ASP A 4 -10.89 5.15 -11.26
C ASP A 4 -10.38 3.93 -12.06
N MET A 5 -9.05 3.73 -12.06
CA MET A 5 -8.41 2.60 -12.74
C MET A 5 -8.86 1.24 -12.17
N VAL A 6 -9.11 1.17 -10.85
CA VAL A 6 -9.58 -0.07 -10.22
C VAL A 6 -11.05 -0.32 -10.55
N ALA A 7 -11.89 0.72 -10.66
CA ALA A 7 -13.27 0.58 -11.09
C ALA A 7 -13.36 0.13 -12.56
N GLU A 8 -12.57 0.73 -13.45
CA GLU A 8 -12.46 0.31 -14.86
C GLU A 8 -12.05 -1.15 -14.99
N ALA A 9 -10.98 -1.55 -14.29
CA ALA A 9 -10.54 -2.95 -14.27
C ALA A 9 -11.60 -3.90 -13.70
N ALA A 10 -12.38 -3.46 -12.71
CA ALA A 10 -13.43 -4.29 -12.13
C ALA A 10 -14.57 -4.55 -13.12
N VAL A 11 -14.92 -3.58 -13.96
CA VAL A 11 -15.85 -3.76 -15.08
C VAL A 11 -15.23 -4.69 -16.13
N GLU A 12 -13.98 -4.47 -16.54
CA GLU A 12 -13.28 -5.28 -17.55
C GLU A 12 -13.24 -6.77 -17.19
N TYR A 13 -12.95 -7.09 -15.93
CA TYR A 13 -12.82 -8.46 -15.44
C TYR A 13 -14.13 -9.05 -14.88
N GLY A 14 -15.22 -8.29 -14.89
CA GLY A 14 -16.53 -8.76 -14.42
C GLY A 14 -16.60 -9.03 -12.91
N TYR A 15 -15.94 -8.23 -12.10
CA TYR A 15 -16.04 -8.32 -10.63
C TYR A 15 -17.28 -7.60 -10.10
N ASP A 16 -17.85 -8.11 -9.01
CA ASP A 16 -19.05 -7.52 -8.40
C ASP A 16 -18.76 -6.17 -7.70
N TYR A 17 -17.54 -6.02 -7.16
CA TYR A 17 -17.14 -4.87 -6.36
C TYR A 17 -15.71 -4.40 -6.63
N PHE A 18 -15.48 -3.10 -6.47
CA PHE A 18 -14.16 -2.50 -6.33
C PHE A 18 -14.02 -1.80 -4.97
N GLY A 19 -12.77 -1.53 -4.55
CA GLY A 19 -12.51 -0.94 -3.23
C GLY A 19 -11.10 -0.40 -3.08
N SER A 20 -10.72 -0.07 -1.84
CA SER A 20 -9.38 0.45 -1.53
C SER A 20 -8.82 -0.14 -0.24
N ALA A 21 -7.61 -0.70 -0.33
CA ALA A 21 -6.87 -1.17 0.84
C ALA A 21 -6.43 -0.02 1.78
N LEU A 22 -6.55 1.25 1.36
CA LEU A 22 -6.17 2.39 2.19
C LEU A 22 -6.99 2.48 3.49
N THR A 23 -8.21 1.94 3.51
CA THR A 23 -9.10 1.97 4.67
C THR A 23 -8.60 1.07 5.83
N LEU A 24 -7.61 0.20 5.57
CA LEU A 24 -6.92 -0.59 6.59
C LEU A 24 -5.93 0.24 7.42
N SER A 25 -5.39 1.33 6.87
CA SER A 25 -4.36 2.12 7.54
C SER A 25 -4.97 2.98 8.67
N PRO A 26 -4.42 2.93 9.91
CA PRO A 26 -4.87 3.77 11.01
C PRO A 26 -4.80 5.27 10.74
N LYS A 27 -3.89 5.68 9.84
CA LYS A 27 -3.60 7.09 9.52
C LYS A 27 -4.47 7.65 8.40
N LYS A 28 -5.33 6.84 7.76
CA LYS A 28 -6.13 7.26 6.61
C LYS A 28 -7.56 7.57 7.00
N ASN A 29 -8.11 8.64 6.43
CA ASN A 29 -9.50 9.02 6.60
C ASN A 29 -10.39 8.12 5.74
N ALA A 30 -10.93 7.06 6.36
CA ALA A 30 -11.77 6.09 5.66
C ALA A 30 -13.10 6.70 5.20
N GLN A 31 -13.65 7.67 5.92
CA GLN A 31 -14.88 8.35 5.52
C GLN A 31 -14.70 9.06 4.18
N LEU A 32 -13.66 9.90 4.06
CA LEU A 32 -13.34 10.58 2.80
C LEU A 32 -13.05 9.59 1.67
N ILE A 33 -12.34 8.49 1.94
CA ILE A 33 -12.06 7.47 0.93
C ILE A 33 -13.36 6.82 0.43
N ASN A 34 -14.31 6.54 1.34
CA ASN A 34 -15.59 5.94 0.99
C ASN A 34 -16.48 6.92 0.22
N GLU A 35 -16.47 8.20 0.58
CA GLU A 35 -17.17 9.26 -0.16
C GLU A 35 -16.67 9.34 -1.61
N LEU A 36 -15.34 9.40 -1.79
CA LEU A 36 -14.72 9.40 -3.13
C LEU A 36 -15.00 8.11 -3.92
N GLY A 37 -14.99 6.96 -3.25
CA GLY A 37 -15.32 5.68 -3.89
C GLY A 37 -16.77 5.63 -4.39
N ALA A 38 -17.71 6.15 -3.60
CA ALA A 38 -19.11 6.27 -4.00
C ALA A 38 -19.32 7.28 -5.14
N GLU A 39 -18.49 8.32 -5.24
CA GLU A 39 -18.50 9.21 -6.40
C GLU A 39 -17.99 8.53 -7.67
N VAL A 40 -16.89 7.78 -7.59
CA VAL A 40 -16.32 7.03 -8.72
C VAL A 40 -17.30 5.97 -9.23
N GLN A 41 -18.00 5.26 -8.33
CA GLN A 41 -19.00 4.26 -8.73
C GLN A 41 -20.06 4.85 -9.68
N LYS A 42 -20.42 6.13 -9.58
CA LYS A 42 -21.43 6.74 -10.47
C LYS A 42 -21.01 6.77 -11.94
N LEU A 43 -19.72 6.58 -12.23
CA LEU A 43 -19.15 6.61 -13.56
C LEU A 43 -19.01 5.21 -14.20
N TYR A 44 -19.17 4.13 -13.42
CA TYR A 44 -18.88 2.76 -13.84
C TYR A 44 -20.00 1.80 -13.41
N ASP A 45 -20.28 0.77 -14.23
CA ASP A 45 -21.26 -0.26 -13.90
C ASP A 45 -20.67 -1.36 -12.99
N VAL A 46 -20.22 -0.94 -11.80
CA VAL A 46 -19.66 -1.82 -10.76
C VAL A 46 -19.87 -1.20 -9.38
N ASN A 47 -20.10 -2.02 -8.37
CA ASN A 47 -20.36 -1.51 -7.02
C ASN A 47 -19.07 -1.14 -6.28
N TYR A 48 -19.07 -0.02 -5.57
CA TYR A 48 -18.05 0.27 -4.59
C TYR A 48 -18.31 -0.54 -3.31
N LEU A 49 -17.26 -1.03 -2.67
CA LEU A 49 -17.30 -1.68 -1.35
C LEU A 49 -16.93 -0.66 -0.27
N PRO A 50 -17.91 -0.07 0.45
CA PRO A 50 -17.62 0.83 1.55
C PRO A 50 -16.95 0.03 2.68
N SER A 51 -15.77 0.47 3.09
CA SER A 51 -14.96 -0.27 4.05
C SER A 51 -14.27 0.65 5.04
N ASP A 52 -14.11 0.15 6.27
CA ASP A 52 -13.23 0.73 7.27
C ASP A 52 -12.47 -0.41 7.95
N PHE A 53 -11.56 -1.03 7.20
CA PHE A 53 -10.90 -2.27 7.60
C PHE A 53 -10.06 -2.15 8.88
N LYS A 54 -9.79 -0.94 9.38
CA LYS A 54 -9.14 -0.76 10.70
C LYS A 54 -10.08 -0.94 11.90
N LYS A 55 -11.41 -0.89 11.72
CA LYS A 55 -12.38 -1.12 12.81
C LYS A 55 -12.33 -2.55 13.33
N ASN A 56 -12.87 -2.79 14.52
CA ASN A 56 -12.93 -4.13 15.15
C ASN A 56 -11.57 -4.84 15.21
N LYS A 57 -10.50 -4.09 15.55
CA LYS A 57 -9.11 -4.58 15.58
C LYS A 57 -8.59 -5.09 14.24
N GLY A 58 -9.19 -4.70 13.11
CA GLY A 58 -8.78 -5.19 11.80
C GLY A 58 -7.33 -4.82 11.43
N TYR A 59 -6.81 -3.69 11.92
CA TYR A 59 -5.39 -3.37 11.76
C TYR A 59 -4.49 -4.36 12.51
N GLU A 60 -4.82 -4.70 13.75
CA GLU A 60 -4.08 -5.70 14.56
C GLU A 60 -4.16 -7.07 13.88
N ARG A 61 -5.35 -7.44 13.40
CA ARG A 61 -5.53 -8.69 12.64
C ARG A 61 -4.65 -8.73 11.39
N SER A 62 -4.45 -7.60 10.70
CA SER A 62 -3.53 -7.54 9.56
C SER A 62 -2.07 -7.80 9.96
N LEU A 63 -1.66 -7.41 11.18
CA LEU A 63 -0.31 -7.69 11.69
C LEU A 63 -0.13 -9.16 12.02
N GLU A 64 -1.15 -9.79 12.62
CA GLU A 64 -1.19 -11.23 12.86
C GLU A 64 -1.09 -12.01 11.54
N MET A 65 -1.94 -11.68 10.56
CA MET A 65 -1.91 -12.32 9.24
C MET A 65 -0.54 -12.17 8.58
N CYS A 66 0.11 -11.01 8.67
CA CYS A 66 1.45 -10.87 8.12
C CYS A 66 2.48 -11.80 8.79
N ARG A 67 2.37 -12.03 10.10
CA ARG A 67 3.21 -13.01 10.81
C ARG A 67 2.88 -14.44 10.39
N ASP A 68 1.59 -14.79 10.34
CA ASP A 68 1.11 -16.12 10.01
C ASP A 68 1.50 -16.55 8.58
N TYR A 69 1.42 -15.61 7.63
CA TYR A 69 1.72 -15.85 6.21
C TYR A 69 3.14 -15.46 5.81
N ASN A 70 4.02 -15.10 6.76
CA ASN A 70 5.38 -14.63 6.48
C ASN A 70 5.44 -13.48 5.44
N ILE A 71 4.45 -12.58 5.49
CA ILE A 71 4.38 -11.42 4.61
C ILE A 71 5.34 -10.36 5.13
N TYR A 72 6.32 -10.01 4.30
CA TYR A 72 7.23 -8.91 4.58
C TYR A 72 6.47 -7.59 4.70
N ARG A 73 6.68 -6.89 5.82
CA ARG A 73 6.15 -5.54 6.05
C ARG A 73 7.27 -4.54 5.91
N GLN A 74 7.24 -3.76 4.82
CA GLN A 74 8.23 -2.74 4.55
C GLN A 74 8.19 -1.64 5.62
N CYS A 75 9.20 -1.61 6.48
CA CYS A 75 9.36 -0.57 7.49
C CYS A 75 9.99 0.71 6.91
N TYR A 76 10.61 0.67 5.73
CA TYR A 76 11.32 1.79 5.13
C TYR A 76 10.63 2.30 3.85
N CYS A 77 10.21 3.57 3.85
CA CYS A 77 9.41 4.15 2.77
C CYS A 77 10.21 4.55 1.50
N GLY A 78 11.53 4.37 1.50
CA GLY A 78 12.42 4.92 0.47
C GLY A 78 12.77 6.40 0.67
N CYS A 79 12.25 7.01 1.73
CA CYS A 79 12.37 8.44 2.00
C CYS A 79 13.45 8.76 3.03
N VAL A 80 14.09 9.94 2.92
CA VAL A 80 15.10 10.42 3.87
C VAL A 80 14.58 10.44 5.32
N PHE A 81 13.31 10.80 5.52
CA PHE A 81 12.70 10.84 6.85
C PHE A 81 12.65 9.46 7.52
N ALA A 82 12.24 8.43 6.78
CA ALA A 82 12.19 7.07 7.35
C ALA A 82 13.60 6.53 7.63
N ALA A 83 14.57 6.86 6.78
CA ALA A 83 15.97 6.49 6.98
C ALA A 83 16.57 7.17 8.21
N GLN A 84 16.32 8.46 8.39
CA GLN A 84 16.74 9.20 9.59
C GLN A 84 16.15 8.58 10.87
N VAL A 85 14.84 8.26 10.87
CA VAL A 85 14.19 7.61 12.02
C VAL A 85 14.78 6.22 12.31
N GLN A 86 15.25 5.53 11.28
CA GLN A 86 15.85 4.18 11.39
C GLN A 86 17.36 4.21 11.62
N GLY A 87 17.99 5.39 11.68
CA GLY A 87 19.44 5.52 11.83
C GLY A 87 20.23 5.01 10.62
N ILE A 88 19.64 4.99 9.43
CA ILE A 88 20.32 4.56 8.20
C ILE A 88 21.29 5.65 7.75
N ASP A 89 22.58 5.34 7.70
CA ASP A 89 23.59 6.21 7.07
C ASP A 89 23.64 5.96 5.56
N PHE A 90 23.07 6.90 4.79
CA PHE A 90 23.09 6.83 3.34
C PHE A 90 24.49 6.87 2.74
N LYS A 91 25.48 7.49 3.39
CA LYS A 91 26.86 7.49 2.88
C LYS A 91 27.43 6.09 2.89
N GLU A 92 27.26 5.39 4.01
CA GLU A 92 27.71 4.01 4.17
C GLU A 92 26.97 3.08 3.21
N VAL A 93 25.63 3.17 3.15
CA VAL A 93 24.81 2.36 2.23
C VAL A 93 25.23 2.59 0.77
N ASN A 94 25.45 3.84 0.36
CA ASN A 94 25.85 4.15 -1.01
C ASN A 94 27.28 3.69 -1.31
N GLN A 95 28.21 3.76 -0.34
CA GLN A 95 29.56 3.22 -0.51
C GLN A 95 29.53 1.70 -0.66
N ALA A 96 28.78 1.00 0.18
CA ALA A 96 28.60 -0.44 0.09
C ALA A 96 27.94 -0.87 -1.23
N ALA A 97 26.92 -0.14 -1.68
CA ALA A 97 26.25 -0.42 -2.96
C ALA A 97 27.19 -0.24 -4.16
N LYS A 98 28.02 0.81 -4.17
CA LYS A 98 29.03 1.02 -5.21
C LYS A 98 30.07 -0.10 -5.22
N ALA A 99 30.62 -0.42 -4.06
CA ALA A 99 31.59 -1.52 -3.94
C ALA A 99 31.00 -2.85 -4.43
N PHE A 100 29.73 -3.13 -4.12
CA PHE A 100 29.05 -4.32 -4.64
C PHE A 100 28.90 -4.29 -6.16
N LEU A 101 28.43 -3.19 -6.75
CA LEU A 101 28.30 -3.07 -8.21
C LEU A 101 29.64 -3.26 -8.92
N ASP A 102 30.72 -2.71 -8.38
CA ASP A 102 32.08 -2.90 -8.92
C ASP A 102 32.47 -4.39 -8.99
N THR A 103 32.02 -5.22 -8.03
CA THR A 103 32.25 -6.68 -8.05
C THR A 103 31.37 -7.45 -9.04
N VAL A 104 30.23 -6.89 -9.44
CA VAL A 104 29.29 -7.51 -10.38
C VAL A 104 29.63 -7.12 -11.82
N GLU A 105 30.06 -5.89 -12.05
CA GLU A 105 30.45 -5.38 -13.38
C GLU A 105 31.83 -5.89 -13.85
N THR A 106 32.63 -6.47 -12.96
CA THR A 106 33.93 -7.08 -13.29
C THR A 106 33.84 -8.58 -13.64
N LYS A 107 32.64 -9.14 -13.74
CA LYS A 107 32.36 -10.48 -14.30
C LYS A 107 31.73 -10.38 -15.67
#